data_AF-A0A8H7RM73-F1
#
_entry.id   AF-A0A8H7RM73-F1
#
_cell.length_a   1.000
_cell.length_b   1.000
_cell.length_c   1.000
_cell.angle_alpha   90.00
_cell.angle_beta   90.00
_cell.angle_gamma   90.00
#
_symmetry.space_group_name_H-M   'P 1'
#
loop_
_entity.id
_entity.type
_entity.pdbx_description
1 polymer ?
#
loop_
_entity_poly.entity_id
_entity_poly.type
_entity_poly.pdbx_seq_one_letter_code
_entity_poly.pdbx_strand_id
1 'polypeptide(L)'
;MLGCTNIIFSRYDSQSHRLTDYPAEGHTDEVFPGQDYSNPRVKDFLSVAQYDLTLVDRNVTPRMPWHDMTVGMVGPIARDVARHFIQRWNFLKASKGMHRPTVPFLMPKGEYVAARDESSFKGTCRVQMLRSSAQWSSGIEREHSIYNAYMECISKSKHFVYIENQFFISATTQDKLLRNKIAQALVERIKRAHAKGENYKVFIMIPLIPAFEGDLATKDAAAARNVMHFQYITISRGGNSIMEKLREAGIDPSDYIGWYSLRNWDKLVPPKKTSPPSPSPSPKPDVSPTLSSVDPPAPTTSTSPTDTSTTSEKSIWDDDDRHHYVSELVYIHDKILIVDDRIVLIGSANINDRSQLGNRDSEIAMLIEDTDMVPSFMDGKEYKAAKFAHSLRMQLFKEHLGLLDFTNWEQLIKGEAKRAPNVDVDEPTETHHTNEHTTKEEIRVFESAGPDRVLEHEKRSGANPIDSTDFGTMAVRLDAKALDPLAPHCHQDIWNATAKNNTMIYRDLFRCVPDDTVHTFEQHRKFLPDPTKIPHGHVADPDLHGREIRHRLGKVRGHLVQFPSDYLKDENMLGSLIRETVTPMVIFT
;
A
#
# COMPACT_ATOMS: atom_id res chain seq x y z
N MET A 1 -19.42 -5.66 -2.92
CA MET A 1 -18.12 -5.05 -2.59
C MET A 1 -18.05 -3.70 -3.28
N LEU A 2 -17.37 -2.73 -2.68
CA LEU A 2 -17.09 -1.42 -3.27
C LEU A 2 -15.69 -1.02 -2.84
N GLY A 3 -14.90 -0.46 -3.74
CA GLY A 3 -13.52 -0.09 -3.48
C GLY A 3 -12.87 0.40 -4.76
N CYS A 4 -11.57 0.62 -4.70
CA CYS A 4 -10.78 1.04 -5.85
C CYS A 4 -10.22 -0.14 -6.65
N THR A 5 -10.26 -1.35 -6.08
CA THR A 5 -9.72 -2.56 -6.71
C THR A 5 -10.63 -3.07 -7.82
N ASN A 6 -10.17 -2.92 -9.06
CA ASN A 6 -10.79 -3.53 -10.23
C ASN A 6 -10.40 -5.01 -10.36
N ILE A 7 -11.30 -5.83 -10.91
CA ILE A 7 -11.01 -7.25 -11.25
C ILE A 7 -10.30 -7.29 -12.61
N ILE A 8 -9.02 -6.91 -12.64
CA ILE A 8 -8.15 -6.83 -13.82
C ILE A 8 -6.70 -7.16 -13.42
N PHE A 9 -5.81 -7.38 -14.40
CA PHE A 9 -4.40 -7.72 -14.17
C PHE A 9 -3.68 -6.74 -13.25
N SER A 10 -2.71 -7.23 -12.48
CA SER A 10 -1.81 -6.52 -11.58
C SER A 10 -2.45 -5.92 -10.32
N ARG A 11 -3.73 -6.21 -10.03
CA ARG A 11 -4.43 -5.65 -8.84
C ARG A 11 -4.37 -6.54 -7.63
N TYR A 12 -4.08 -7.83 -7.82
CA TYR A 12 -3.82 -8.72 -6.71
C TYR A 12 -2.51 -8.31 -6.02
N ASP A 13 -2.51 -8.25 -4.69
CA ASP A 13 -1.32 -8.10 -3.88
C ASP A 13 -1.63 -8.47 -2.42
N SER A 14 -0.58 -8.55 -1.61
CA SER A 14 -0.66 -8.71 -0.17
C SER A 14 0.18 -7.64 0.53
N GLN A 15 0.05 -7.51 1.84
CA GLN A 15 0.77 -6.50 2.64
C GLN A 15 2.31 -6.63 2.58
N SER A 16 2.80 -7.78 2.09
CA SER A 16 4.23 -8.01 1.82
C SER A 16 4.75 -7.23 0.61
N HIS A 17 3.86 -6.81 -0.31
CA HIS A 17 4.20 -6.05 -1.51
C HIS A 17 5.41 -6.62 -2.25
N ARG A 18 5.38 -7.92 -2.57
CA ARG A 18 6.53 -8.63 -3.15
C ARG A 18 6.85 -8.06 -4.53
N LEU A 19 8.13 -7.80 -4.78
CA LEU A 19 8.63 -7.32 -6.08
C LEU A 19 8.95 -8.48 -7.03
N THR A 20 9.12 -9.68 -6.47
CA THR A 20 9.61 -10.85 -7.19
C THR A 20 8.64 -12.02 -7.07
N ASP A 21 8.52 -12.78 -8.16
CA ASP A 21 7.59 -13.90 -8.30
C ASP A 21 8.21 -14.97 -9.21
N TYR A 22 8.85 -15.95 -8.59
CA TYR A 22 9.43 -17.14 -9.22
C TYR A 22 9.86 -18.11 -8.09
N PRO A 23 10.22 -19.37 -8.42
CA PRO A 23 10.81 -20.32 -7.47
C PRO A 23 12.20 -19.90 -6.96
N ALA A 24 12.28 -18.82 -6.19
CA ALA A 24 13.34 -18.60 -5.22
C ALA A 24 13.17 -19.63 -4.10
N GLU A 25 14.25 -20.19 -3.57
CA GLU A 25 14.32 -21.09 -2.39
C GLU A 25 12.96 -21.44 -1.73
N GLY A 26 12.30 -22.51 -2.20
CA GLY A 26 11.14 -23.10 -1.52
C GLY A 26 9.76 -22.69 -2.05
N HIS A 27 9.64 -21.79 -3.03
CA HIS A 27 8.37 -21.49 -3.69
C HIS A 27 8.21 -22.34 -4.96
N THR A 28 7.13 -23.11 -5.10
CA THR A 28 6.87 -23.93 -6.31
C THR A 28 5.87 -23.29 -7.27
N ASP A 29 5.12 -22.29 -6.81
CA ASP A 29 3.94 -21.77 -7.50
C ASP A 29 4.16 -20.31 -7.90
N GLU A 30 3.71 -19.95 -9.11
CA GLU A 30 3.71 -18.59 -9.64
C GLU A 30 2.48 -17.84 -9.11
N VAL A 31 2.69 -16.74 -8.37
CA VAL A 31 1.60 -15.95 -7.79
C VAL A 31 0.98 -15.01 -8.83
N PHE A 32 1.78 -14.49 -9.75
CA PHE A 32 1.39 -13.51 -10.75
C PHE A 32 1.66 -14.06 -12.17
N PRO A 33 0.77 -14.89 -12.74
CA PRO A 33 1.00 -15.50 -14.05
C PRO A 33 0.91 -14.51 -15.22
N GLY A 34 1.74 -14.70 -16.24
CA GLY A 34 1.68 -13.97 -17.51
C GLY A 34 1.73 -12.44 -17.34
N GLN A 35 0.69 -11.75 -17.81
CA GLN A 35 0.57 -10.29 -17.70
C GLN A 35 0.30 -9.80 -16.27
N ASP A 36 -0.10 -10.67 -15.34
CA ASP A 36 -0.36 -10.27 -13.96
C ASP A 36 0.94 -9.84 -13.24
N TYR A 37 2.09 -10.36 -13.67
CA TYR A 37 3.39 -9.80 -13.35
C TYR A 37 3.65 -8.58 -14.22
N SER A 38 3.37 -7.41 -13.68
CA SER A 38 3.43 -6.16 -14.44
C SER A 38 4.24 -5.08 -13.73
N ASN A 39 4.88 -4.24 -14.55
CA ASN A 39 5.42 -2.96 -14.11
C ASN A 39 5.05 -1.91 -15.16
N PRO A 40 3.92 -1.19 -14.97
CA PRO A 40 3.41 -0.19 -15.91
C PRO A 40 4.36 0.97 -16.19
N ARG A 41 5.38 1.19 -15.34
CA ARG A 41 6.43 2.18 -15.60
C ARG A 41 7.42 1.73 -16.65
N VAL A 42 7.62 0.41 -16.75
CA VAL A 42 8.52 -0.21 -17.72
C VAL A 42 7.77 -0.55 -19.01
N LYS A 43 6.59 -1.16 -18.89
CA LYS A 43 5.77 -1.58 -20.02
C LYS A 43 4.29 -1.60 -19.66
N ASP A 44 3.47 -0.91 -20.44
CA ASP A 44 2.01 -0.99 -20.34
C ASP A 44 1.47 -2.30 -20.96
N PHE A 45 0.25 -2.66 -20.58
CA PHE A 45 -0.42 -3.86 -21.06
C PHE A 45 -0.54 -3.86 -22.58
N LEU A 46 -0.27 -5.01 -23.19
CA LEU A 46 -0.34 -5.20 -24.63
C LEU A 46 -1.16 -6.45 -24.95
N SER A 47 -2.03 -6.38 -25.95
CA SER A 47 -2.77 -7.53 -26.46
C SER A 47 -3.45 -8.34 -25.34
N VAL A 48 -4.21 -7.68 -24.45
CA VAL A 48 -4.78 -8.25 -23.19
C VAL A 48 -5.57 -9.55 -23.32
N ALA A 49 -5.95 -9.96 -24.54
CA ALA A 49 -6.52 -11.28 -24.81
C ALA A 49 -5.50 -12.43 -24.63
N GLN A 50 -4.21 -12.14 -24.81
CA GLN A 50 -3.08 -13.05 -24.58
C GLN A 50 -2.62 -12.91 -23.12
N TYR A 51 -3.45 -13.37 -22.19
CA TYR A 51 -3.26 -13.16 -20.74
C TYR A 51 -1.98 -13.79 -20.18
N ASP A 52 -1.47 -14.83 -20.83
CA ASP A 52 -0.27 -15.60 -20.48
C ASP A 52 1.04 -14.94 -20.96
N LEU A 53 0.95 -13.90 -21.79
CA LEU A 53 2.12 -13.18 -22.29
C LEU A 53 2.87 -12.48 -21.15
N THR A 54 4.15 -12.79 -20.98
CA THR A 54 5.02 -12.02 -20.08
C THR A 54 5.50 -10.75 -20.78
N LEU A 55 5.24 -9.58 -20.20
CA LEU A 55 5.57 -8.28 -20.81
C LEU A 55 6.92 -7.70 -20.36
N VAL A 56 7.41 -8.12 -19.21
CA VAL A 56 8.69 -7.70 -18.63
C VAL A 56 9.51 -8.92 -18.23
N ASP A 57 10.82 -8.87 -18.38
CA ASP A 57 11.69 -9.99 -17.97
C ASP A 57 11.74 -10.07 -16.44
N ARG A 58 11.09 -11.10 -15.88
CA ARG A 58 11.00 -11.37 -14.43
C ARG A 58 12.34 -11.62 -13.76
N ASN A 59 13.38 -11.97 -14.53
CA ASN A 59 14.73 -12.21 -13.98
C ASN A 59 15.48 -10.92 -13.66
N VAL A 60 14.99 -9.78 -14.20
CA VAL A 60 15.69 -8.50 -14.14
C VAL A 60 14.77 -7.39 -13.65
N THR A 61 13.51 -7.39 -14.08
CA THR A 61 12.57 -6.31 -13.81
C THR A 61 11.64 -6.69 -12.67
N PRO A 62 11.70 -6.03 -11.50
CA PRO A 62 10.70 -6.25 -10.46
C PRO A 62 9.31 -5.81 -10.95
N ARG A 63 8.27 -6.53 -10.52
CA ARG A 63 6.90 -6.03 -10.66
C ARG A 63 6.73 -4.78 -9.81
N MET A 64 5.75 -3.95 -10.15
CA MET A 64 5.34 -2.81 -9.32
C MET A 64 4.22 -3.25 -8.37
N PRO A 65 4.44 -3.25 -7.04
CA PRO A 65 3.39 -3.57 -6.08
C PRO A 65 2.18 -2.66 -6.14
N TRP A 66 1.03 -3.19 -5.72
CA TRP A 66 -0.27 -2.52 -5.79
C TRP A 66 -0.89 -2.47 -4.40
N HIS A 67 -0.88 -1.28 -3.79
CA HIS A 67 -1.53 -1.01 -2.52
C HIS A 67 -2.91 -0.40 -2.78
N ASP A 68 -3.95 -1.07 -2.29
CA ASP A 68 -5.34 -0.67 -2.52
C ASP A 68 -6.28 -1.29 -1.48
N MET A 69 -7.51 -0.81 -1.43
CA MET A 69 -8.50 -1.17 -0.43
C MET A 69 -9.89 -1.36 -1.05
N THR A 70 -10.60 -2.35 -0.51
CA THR A 70 -11.98 -2.67 -0.86
C THR A 70 -12.79 -2.96 0.40
N VAL A 71 -14.03 -2.47 0.44
CA VAL A 71 -14.98 -2.73 1.52
C VAL A 71 -16.08 -3.70 1.09
N GLY A 72 -16.28 -4.73 1.92
CA GLY A 72 -17.44 -5.60 1.90
C GLY A 72 -18.62 -4.96 2.64
N MET A 73 -19.83 -5.10 2.10
CA MET A 73 -21.03 -4.52 2.70
C MET A 73 -22.17 -5.55 2.69
N VAL A 74 -23.06 -5.47 3.68
CA VAL A 74 -24.28 -6.28 3.77
C VAL A 74 -25.44 -5.42 4.29
N GLY A 75 -26.67 -5.87 4.10
CA GLY A 75 -27.87 -5.15 4.56
C GLY A 75 -28.33 -4.02 3.63
N PRO A 76 -29.04 -3.00 4.16
CA PRO A 76 -29.69 -1.96 3.37
C PRO A 76 -28.77 -1.24 2.37
N ILE A 77 -27.54 -0.92 2.78
CA ILE A 77 -26.56 -0.21 1.96
C ILE A 77 -26.21 -0.96 0.66
N ALA A 78 -26.22 -2.30 0.67
CA ALA A 78 -25.99 -3.10 -0.52
C ALA A 78 -27.07 -2.86 -1.60
N ARG A 79 -28.29 -2.53 -1.17
CA ARG A 79 -29.38 -2.17 -2.08
C ARG A 79 -29.17 -0.80 -2.70
N ASP A 80 -28.59 0.15 -1.98
CA ASP A 80 -28.29 1.49 -2.52
C ASP A 80 -27.28 1.38 -3.67
N VAL A 81 -26.24 0.56 -3.49
CA VAL A 81 -25.29 0.22 -4.55
C VAL A 81 -25.98 -0.47 -5.71
N ALA A 82 -26.86 -1.44 -5.45
CA ALA A 82 -27.64 -2.10 -6.49
C ALA A 82 -28.56 -1.12 -7.23
N ARG A 83 -29.17 -0.14 -6.55
CA ARG A 83 -30.01 0.90 -7.16
C ARG A 83 -29.19 1.80 -8.07
N HIS A 84 -27.97 2.19 -7.66
CA HIS A 84 -27.06 2.90 -8.55
C HIS A 84 -26.75 2.10 -9.82
N PHE A 85 -26.43 0.81 -9.68
CA PHE A 85 -26.19 -0.07 -10.82
C PHE A 85 -27.41 -0.18 -11.75
N ILE A 86 -28.59 -0.44 -11.19
CA ILE A 86 -29.85 -0.59 -11.94
C ILE A 86 -30.19 0.70 -12.69
N GLN A 87 -30.03 1.86 -12.05
CA GLN A 87 -30.26 3.15 -12.69
C GLN A 87 -29.35 3.33 -13.91
N ARG A 88 -28.06 3.08 -13.77
CA ARG A 88 -27.10 3.20 -14.87
C ARG A 88 -27.36 2.17 -15.98
N TRP A 89 -27.67 0.94 -15.61
CA TRP A 89 -28.01 -0.13 -16.54
C TRP A 89 -29.23 0.24 -17.38
N ASN A 90 -30.33 0.64 -16.72
CA ASN A 90 -31.57 1.01 -17.40
C ASN A 90 -31.40 2.26 -18.27
N PHE A 91 -30.62 3.24 -17.82
CA PHE A 91 -30.24 4.41 -18.62
C PHE A 91 -29.49 4.01 -19.90
N LEU A 92 -28.50 3.12 -19.81
CA LEU A 92 -27.75 2.63 -20.98
C LEU A 92 -28.60 1.75 -21.88
N LYS A 93 -29.46 0.91 -21.30
CA LYS A 93 -30.44 0.11 -22.05
C LYS A 93 -31.38 1.02 -22.84
N ALA A 94 -31.92 2.07 -22.23
CA ALA A 94 -32.82 3.00 -22.89
C ALA A 94 -32.12 3.84 -23.98
N SER A 95 -30.92 4.34 -23.70
CA SER A 95 -30.21 5.26 -24.60
C SER A 95 -29.43 4.59 -25.73
N LYS A 96 -28.85 3.40 -25.49
CA LYS A 96 -27.95 2.72 -26.44
C LYS A 96 -28.34 1.27 -26.72
N GLY A 97 -29.00 0.60 -25.77
CA GLY A 97 -29.27 -0.83 -25.82
C GLY A 97 -30.67 -1.23 -26.24
N MET A 98 -31.55 -0.30 -26.64
CA MET A 98 -32.99 -0.58 -26.77
C MET A 98 -33.26 -1.72 -27.76
N HIS A 99 -32.53 -1.74 -28.88
CA HIS A 99 -32.58 -2.75 -29.94
C HIS A 99 -32.13 -4.16 -29.52
N ARG A 100 -31.57 -4.35 -28.32
CA ARG A 100 -31.06 -5.66 -27.84
C ARG A 100 -32.07 -6.35 -26.92
N PRO A 101 -32.99 -7.21 -27.40
CA PRO A 101 -34.03 -7.81 -26.56
C PRO A 101 -33.48 -8.75 -25.48
N THR A 102 -32.28 -9.32 -25.69
CA THR A 102 -31.59 -10.17 -24.72
C THR A 102 -31.05 -9.43 -23.49
N VAL A 103 -31.01 -8.09 -23.54
CA VAL A 103 -30.57 -7.23 -22.43
C VAL A 103 -31.84 -6.70 -21.73
N PRO A 104 -32.22 -7.23 -20.56
CA PRO A 104 -33.46 -6.85 -19.89
C PRO A 104 -33.33 -5.49 -19.18
N PHE A 105 -34.45 -4.83 -18.90
CA PHE A 105 -34.49 -3.82 -17.85
C PHE A 105 -34.36 -4.49 -16.49
N LEU A 106 -33.62 -3.87 -15.58
CA LEU A 106 -33.47 -4.35 -14.22
C LEU A 106 -34.45 -3.62 -13.29
N MET A 107 -34.92 -4.33 -12.27
CA MET A 107 -35.79 -3.77 -11.24
C MET A 107 -35.14 -3.93 -9.86
N PRO A 108 -35.24 -2.93 -8.98
CA PRO A 108 -34.72 -3.05 -7.62
C PRO A 108 -35.49 -4.16 -6.89
N LYS A 109 -34.74 -5.04 -6.22
CA LYS A 109 -35.31 -6.20 -5.52
C LYS A 109 -36.05 -5.73 -4.27
N GLY A 110 -37.39 -5.79 -4.29
CA GLY A 110 -38.23 -5.72 -3.07
C GLY A 110 -38.72 -4.33 -2.64
N GLU A 111 -38.74 -3.32 -3.51
CA GLU A 111 -39.36 -2.01 -3.17
C GLU A 111 -40.90 -2.06 -3.09
N TYR A 112 -41.53 -3.15 -3.55
CA TYR A 112 -43.00 -3.30 -3.61
C TYR A 112 -43.54 -4.58 -2.97
N VAL A 113 -42.74 -5.27 -2.14
CA VAL A 113 -43.16 -6.51 -1.44
C VAL A 113 -42.96 -6.31 0.06
N ALA A 114 -43.83 -6.91 0.87
CA ALA A 114 -43.90 -6.78 2.34
C ALA A 114 -42.53 -6.69 3.04
N ALA A 115 -42.49 -5.92 4.13
CA ALA A 115 -41.31 -5.69 4.96
C ALA A 115 -40.50 -6.98 5.13
N ARG A 116 -39.30 -7.02 4.54
CA ARG A 116 -38.41 -8.16 4.69
C ARG A 116 -37.84 -8.15 6.10
N ASP A 117 -37.68 -9.33 6.66
CA ASP A 117 -36.96 -9.51 7.90
C ASP A 117 -35.48 -9.17 7.68
N GLU A 118 -35.08 -7.97 8.09
CA GLU A 118 -33.70 -7.49 8.05
C GLU A 118 -32.93 -7.82 9.34
N SER A 119 -33.56 -8.54 10.30
CA SER A 119 -32.95 -8.89 11.59
C SER A 119 -31.70 -9.78 11.46
N SER A 120 -31.54 -10.45 10.31
CA SER A 120 -30.36 -11.26 9.99
C SER A 120 -29.11 -10.41 9.70
N PHE A 121 -29.25 -9.14 9.29
CA PHE A 121 -28.12 -8.25 9.02
C PHE A 121 -27.84 -7.37 10.24
N LYS A 122 -27.00 -7.88 11.15
CA LYS A 122 -26.57 -7.16 12.34
C LYS A 122 -25.22 -6.48 12.10
N GLY A 123 -25.08 -5.23 12.53
CA GLY A 123 -23.84 -4.46 12.45
C GLY A 123 -23.98 -3.12 13.17
N THR A 124 -22.85 -2.51 13.51
CA THR A 124 -22.78 -1.25 14.27
C THR A 124 -22.40 -0.05 13.39
N CYS A 125 -22.02 -0.29 12.14
CA CYS A 125 -21.69 0.75 11.18
C CYS A 125 -22.93 1.39 10.59
N ARG A 126 -23.03 2.72 10.72
CA ARG A 126 -23.89 3.57 9.90
C ARG A 126 -23.14 3.87 8.61
N VAL A 127 -23.76 3.58 7.48
CA VAL A 127 -23.11 3.72 6.16
C VAL A 127 -24.01 4.50 5.22
N GLN A 128 -23.42 5.46 4.50
CA GLN A 128 -24.08 6.22 3.45
C GLN A 128 -23.33 6.04 2.13
N MET A 129 -24.05 5.67 1.07
CA MET A 129 -23.51 5.65 -0.28
C MET A 129 -23.47 7.07 -0.85
N LEU A 130 -22.37 7.41 -1.49
CA LEU A 130 -22.12 8.68 -2.16
C LEU A 130 -21.70 8.40 -3.61
N ARG A 131 -21.90 9.37 -4.50
CA ARG A 131 -21.50 9.24 -5.91
C ARG A 131 -21.17 10.57 -6.59
N SER A 132 -20.37 10.46 -7.64
CA SER A 132 -20.22 11.47 -8.68
C SER A 132 -20.96 10.98 -9.91
N SER A 133 -22.00 11.69 -10.35
CA SER A 133 -22.85 11.24 -11.46
C SER A 133 -23.61 12.42 -12.07
N ALA A 134 -23.88 12.37 -13.37
CA ALA A 134 -24.57 13.45 -14.08
C ALA A 134 -25.40 12.92 -15.25
N GLN A 135 -25.91 13.84 -16.06
CA GLN A 135 -26.82 13.55 -17.18
C GLN A 135 -26.20 12.56 -18.17
N TRP A 136 -24.92 12.72 -18.50
CA TRP A 136 -24.24 11.87 -19.47
C TRP A 136 -24.00 10.43 -18.96
N SER A 137 -23.80 10.26 -17.66
CA SER A 137 -23.37 8.98 -17.06
C SER A 137 -24.52 8.14 -16.49
N SER A 138 -25.58 8.79 -15.98
CA SER A 138 -26.73 8.11 -15.38
C SER A 138 -28.09 8.78 -15.68
N GLY A 139 -28.15 9.80 -16.53
CA GLY A 139 -29.41 10.47 -16.89
C GLY A 139 -30.02 11.33 -15.78
N ILE A 140 -29.23 11.77 -14.80
CA ILE A 140 -29.70 12.56 -13.64
C ILE A 140 -29.13 13.98 -13.64
N GLU A 141 -29.70 14.86 -12.82
CA GLU A 141 -29.04 16.11 -12.46
C GLU A 141 -27.70 15.83 -11.74
N ARG A 142 -26.74 16.72 -11.91
CA ARG A 142 -25.38 16.56 -11.41
C ARG A 142 -25.36 16.34 -9.89
N GLU A 143 -24.89 15.17 -9.49
CA GLU A 143 -24.59 14.80 -8.12
C GLU A 143 -23.07 14.73 -7.91
N HIS A 144 -22.62 15.31 -6.81
CA HIS A 144 -21.22 15.37 -6.37
C HIS A 144 -21.14 15.17 -4.86
N SER A 145 -21.90 14.20 -4.35
CA SER A 145 -22.05 13.93 -2.92
C SER A 145 -20.74 13.44 -2.27
N ILE A 146 -19.85 12.81 -3.05
CA ILE A 146 -18.49 12.46 -2.61
C ILE A 146 -17.69 13.71 -2.25
N TYR A 147 -17.66 14.70 -3.14
CA TYR A 147 -16.96 15.96 -2.90
C TYR A 147 -17.50 16.68 -1.68
N ASN A 148 -18.82 16.72 -1.52
CA ASN A 148 -19.45 17.33 -0.35
C ASN A 148 -19.01 16.64 0.95
N ALA A 149 -18.94 15.31 0.96
CA ALA A 149 -18.47 14.55 2.11
C ALA A 149 -16.99 14.82 2.43
N TYR A 150 -16.10 14.88 1.43
CA TYR A 150 -14.70 15.30 1.63
C TYR A 150 -14.61 16.67 2.31
N MET A 151 -15.34 17.67 1.78
CA MET A 151 -15.32 19.03 2.32
C MET A 151 -15.87 19.08 3.75
N GLU A 152 -16.95 18.37 4.04
CA GLU A 152 -17.55 18.32 5.37
C GLU A 152 -16.64 17.61 6.37
N CYS A 153 -16.10 16.44 6.03
CA CYS A 153 -15.21 15.67 6.89
C CYS A 153 -13.94 16.45 7.25
N ILE A 154 -13.30 17.09 6.28
CA ILE A 154 -12.09 17.90 6.51
C ILE A 154 -12.40 19.15 7.32
N SER A 155 -13.48 19.87 6.99
CA SER A 155 -13.81 21.11 7.70
C SER A 155 -14.23 20.85 9.16
N LYS A 156 -14.85 19.71 9.44
CA LYS A 156 -15.33 19.35 10.79
C LYS A 156 -14.33 18.53 11.61
N SER A 157 -13.21 18.09 11.02
CA SER A 157 -12.18 17.35 11.75
C SER A 157 -11.66 18.12 12.96
N LYS A 158 -11.28 17.41 14.01
CA LYS A 158 -10.83 17.98 15.29
C LYS A 158 -9.37 17.68 15.58
N HIS A 159 -8.90 16.50 15.25
CA HIS A 159 -7.62 15.96 15.70
C HIS A 159 -6.70 15.65 14.52
N PHE A 160 -7.13 14.80 13.59
CA PHE A 160 -6.29 14.48 12.43
C PHE A 160 -7.10 14.06 11.21
N VAL A 161 -6.46 14.17 10.06
CA VAL A 161 -6.92 13.65 8.78
C VAL A 161 -5.84 12.75 8.21
N TYR A 162 -6.21 11.54 7.82
CA TYR A 162 -5.34 10.60 7.11
C TYR A 162 -5.93 10.33 5.74
N ILE A 163 -5.16 10.53 4.67
CA ILE A 163 -5.59 10.35 3.30
C ILE A 163 -4.61 9.43 2.59
N GLU A 164 -5.14 8.38 1.95
CA GLU A 164 -4.44 7.64 0.91
C GLU A 164 -5.16 7.89 -0.41
N ASN A 165 -4.44 8.40 -1.41
CA ASN A 165 -5.04 8.68 -2.71
C ASN A 165 -4.05 8.49 -3.87
N GLN A 166 -4.53 7.94 -4.98
CA GLN A 166 -3.74 7.82 -6.21
C GLN A 166 -3.33 9.19 -6.78
N PHE A 167 -4.18 10.21 -6.65
CA PHE A 167 -3.89 11.57 -7.13
C PHE A 167 -4.21 12.60 -6.06
N PHE A 168 -3.44 13.69 -6.04
CA PHE A 168 -3.70 14.82 -5.16
C PHE A 168 -3.60 16.15 -5.94
N ILE A 169 -4.67 16.45 -6.68
CA ILE A 169 -4.79 17.61 -7.57
C ILE A 169 -6.01 18.44 -7.15
N SER A 170 -5.77 19.63 -6.62
CA SER A 170 -6.81 20.48 -6.04
C SER A 170 -6.39 21.94 -5.99
N ALA A 171 -7.32 22.85 -5.74
CA ALA A 171 -7.04 24.27 -5.64
C ALA A 171 -7.19 24.80 -4.20
N THR A 172 -6.29 25.68 -3.79
CA THR A 172 -6.41 26.43 -2.52
C THR A 172 -7.16 27.76 -2.69
N THR A 173 -7.19 28.30 -3.91
CA THR A 173 -7.82 29.57 -4.28
C THR A 173 -8.68 29.39 -5.53
N GLN A 174 -9.37 30.44 -5.99
CA GLN A 174 -10.10 30.38 -7.24
C GLN A 174 -9.15 30.19 -8.42
N ASP A 175 -9.35 29.12 -9.19
CA ASP A 175 -8.51 28.77 -10.34
C ASP A 175 -9.41 28.45 -11.54
N LYS A 176 -8.95 28.77 -12.75
CA LYS A 176 -9.72 28.59 -14.00
C LYS A 176 -9.81 27.12 -14.41
N LEU A 177 -8.76 26.35 -14.10
CA LEU A 177 -8.57 24.97 -14.51
C LEU A 177 -8.87 23.99 -13.36
N LEU A 178 -8.40 24.29 -12.14
CA LEU A 178 -8.59 23.46 -10.94
C LEU A 178 -9.79 23.96 -10.12
N ARG A 179 -10.88 23.19 -10.07
CA ARG A 179 -12.14 23.66 -9.50
C ARG A 179 -12.41 23.14 -8.09
N ASN A 180 -12.09 21.88 -7.82
CA ASN A 180 -12.33 21.27 -6.51
C ASN A 180 -11.48 21.96 -5.42
N LYS A 181 -12.04 22.14 -4.22
CA LYS A 181 -11.46 22.92 -3.11
C LYS A 181 -11.02 22.08 -1.91
N ILE A 182 -10.66 20.83 -2.13
CA ILE A 182 -10.19 19.93 -1.07
C ILE A 182 -8.88 20.48 -0.45
N ALA A 183 -7.94 20.97 -1.26
CA ALA A 183 -6.72 21.61 -0.76
C ALA A 183 -7.01 22.89 0.03
N GLN A 184 -7.97 23.71 -0.41
CA GLN A 184 -8.42 24.87 0.35
C GLN A 184 -8.99 24.46 1.72
N ALA A 185 -9.83 23.42 1.78
CA ALA A 185 -10.40 22.94 3.03
C ALA A 185 -9.32 22.51 4.04
N LEU A 186 -8.26 21.85 3.56
CA LEU A 186 -7.12 21.48 4.40
C LEU A 186 -6.36 22.71 4.92
N VAL A 187 -6.04 23.67 4.04
CA VAL A 187 -5.37 24.92 4.43
C VAL A 187 -6.17 25.66 5.49
N GLU A 188 -7.47 25.86 5.28
CA GLU A 188 -8.34 26.58 6.22
C GLU A 188 -8.52 25.81 7.53
N ARG A 189 -8.59 24.47 7.48
CA ARG A 189 -8.62 23.65 8.69
C ARG A 189 -7.34 23.76 9.50
N ILE A 190 -6.18 23.75 8.85
CA ILE A 190 -4.87 23.90 9.50
C ILE A 190 -4.73 25.31 10.10
N LYS A 191 -5.07 26.37 9.35
CA LYS A 191 -5.09 27.75 9.86
C LYS A 191 -5.96 27.87 11.11
N ARG A 192 -7.13 27.23 11.13
CA ARG A 192 -8.00 27.18 12.31
C ARG A 192 -7.35 26.48 13.49
N ALA A 193 -6.66 25.35 13.28
CA ALA A 193 -5.94 24.64 14.34
C ALA A 193 -4.83 25.52 14.91
N HIS A 194 -4.02 26.11 14.03
CA HIS A 194 -2.91 26.98 14.40
C HIS A 194 -3.37 28.20 15.22
N ALA A 195 -4.40 28.91 14.74
CA ALA A 195 -4.96 30.06 15.45
C ALA A 195 -5.48 29.72 16.87
N LYS A 196 -5.80 28.44 17.12
CA LYS A 196 -6.27 27.95 18.42
C LYS A 196 -5.19 27.21 19.23
N GLY A 197 -3.98 27.05 18.70
CA GLY A 197 -2.94 26.22 19.31
C GLY A 197 -3.33 24.74 19.44
N GLU A 198 -4.21 24.23 18.57
CA GLU A 198 -4.60 22.81 18.56
C GLU A 198 -3.47 21.95 17.97
N ASN A 199 -3.14 20.83 18.63
CA ASN A 199 -2.33 19.77 18.01
C ASN A 199 -3.20 19.07 16.95
N TYR A 200 -2.94 19.37 15.68
CA TYR A 200 -3.69 18.84 14.54
C TYR A 200 -2.73 18.33 13.48
N LYS A 201 -2.97 17.13 12.94
CA LYS A 201 -2.08 16.51 11.93
C LYS A 201 -2.84 16.08 10.68
N VAL A 202 -2.18 16.19 9.55
CA VAL A 202 -2.65 15.72 8.25
C VAL A 202 -1.58 14.81 7.66
N PHE A 203 -1.94 13.57 7.40
CA PHE A 203 -1.09 12.57 6.77
C PHE A 203 -1.57 12.35 5.34
N ILE A 204 -0.73 12.64 4.35
CA ILE A 204 -1.04 12.40 2.95
C ILE A 204 -0.13 11.32 2.39
N MET A 205 -0.73 10.20 1.97
CA MET A 205 -0.09 9.09 1.28
C MET A 205 -0.48 9.12 -0.20
N ILE A 206 0.50 9.31 -1.09
CA ILE A 206 0.30 9.37 -2.55
C ILE A 206 1.42 8.58 -3.25
N PRO A 207 1.21 8.04 -4.47
CA PRO A 207 2.25 7.30 -5.16
C PRO A 207 3.42 8.23 -5.53
N LEU A 208 4.66 7.72 -5.42
CA LEU A 208 5.87 8.47 -5.79
C LEU A 208 5.81 8.96 -7.24
N ILE A 209 5.35 8.11 -8.16
CA ILE A 209 5.22 8.42 -9.59
C ILE A 209 3.86 7.90 -10.07
N PRO A 210 3.11 8.67 -10.88
CA PRO A 210 1.93 8.16 -11.58
C PRO A 210 2.31 6.97 -12.49
N ALA A 211 1.50 5.91 -12.51
CA ALA A 211 1.79 4.67 -13.25
C ALA A 211 1.55 4.82 -14.76
N PHE A 212 2.49 5.45 -15.46
CA PHE A 212 2.55 5.51 -16.93
C PHE A 212 3.89 4.97 -17.42
N GLU A 213 3.90 4.38 -18.62
CA GLU A 213 5.11 3.85 -19.27
C GLU A 213 6.10 4.99 -19.56
N GLY A 214 7.37 4.73 -19.26
CA GLY A 214 8.49 5.57 -19.68
C GLY A 214 9.28 6.21 -18.54
N ASP A 215 10.54 6.52 -18.84
CA ASP A 215 11.42 7.26 -17.94
C ASP A 215 11.02 8.75 -17.91
N LEU A 216 10.99 9.34 -16.72
CA LEU A 216 10.51 10.71 -16.49
C LEU A 216 11.29 11.79 -17.26
N ALA A 217 12.52 11.54 -17.69
CA ALA A 217 13.31 12.45 -18.51
C ALA A 217 13.12 12.27 -20.04
N THR A 218 12.35 11.27 -20.46
CA THR A 218 12.07 10.95 -21.88
C THR A 218 10.75 11.56 -22.35
N LYS A 219 10.54 11.69 -23.66
CA LYS A 219 9.28 12.26 -24.19
C LYS A 219 8.06 11.40 -23.84
N ASP A 220 8.23 10.09 -23.75
CA ASP A 220 7.15 9.11 -23.56
C ASP A 220 6.45 9.27 -22.20
N ALA A 221 7.16 9.74 -21.17
CA ALA A 221 6.59 10.01 -19.84
C ALA A 221 5.84 11.35 -19.71
N ALA A 222 5.39 11.95 -20.82
CA ALA A 222 4.69 13.24 -20.79
C ALA A 222 3.41 13.21 -19.93
N ALA A 223 2.64 12.11 -19.98
CA ALA A 223 1.44 11.95 -19.17
C ALA A 223 1.75 11.96 -17.66
N ALA A 224 2.77 11.20 -17.23
CA ALA A 224 3.24 11.19 -15.85
C ALA A 224 3.68 12.58 -15.41
N ARG A 225 4.51 13.28 -16.22
CA ARG A 225 4.96 14.64 -15.90
C ARG A 225 3.83 15.65 -15.79
N ASN A 226 2.81 15.57 -16.63
CA ASN A 226 1.66 16.47 -16.56
C ASN A 226 0.86 16.28 -15.26
N VAL A 227 0.64 15.03 -14.85
CA VAL A 227 -0.01 14.71 -13.57
C VAL A 227 0.86 15.21 -12.41
N MET A 228 2.15 14.91 -12.42
CA MET A 228 3.10 15.38 -11.40
C MET A 228 3.11 16.90 -11.31
N HIS A 229 3.05 17.62 -12.44
CA HIS A 229 2.97 19.07 -12.45
C HIS A 229 1.78 19.61 -11.65
N PHE A 230 0.57 19.12 -11.93
CA PHE A 230 -0.62 19.55 -11.19
C PHE A 230 -0.61 19.12 -9.73
N GLN A 231 -0.04 17.96 -9.42
CA GLN A 231 0.18 17.51 -8.06
C GLN A 231 1.12 18.47 -7.33
N TYR A 232 2.25 18.85 -7.92
CA TYR A 232 3.18 19.81 -7.32
C TYR A 232 2.61 21.22 -7.20
N ILE A 233 1.77 21.68 -8.13
CA ILE A 233 1.06 22.97 -7.97
C ILE A 233 0.12 22.93 -6.76
N THR A 234 -0.51 21.79 -6.50
CA THR A 234 -1.36 21.62 -5.32
C THR A 234 -0.54 21.61 -4.04
N ILE A 235 0.62 20.93 -4.06
CA ILE A 235 1.45 20.65 -2.88
C ILE A 235 2.36 21.83 -2.54
N SER A 236 3.28 22.21 -3.43
CA SER A 236 4.43 23.07 -3.08
C SER A 236 4.79 24.18 -4.08
N ARG A 237 4.12 24.30 -5.25
CA ARG A 237 4.54 25.19 -6.35
C ARG A 237 3.45 26.12 -6.84
N GLY A 238 3.84 27.26 -7.41
CA GLY A 238 2.94 28.13 -8.18
C GLY A 238 2.29 29.27 -7.39
N GLY A 239 2.77 29.58 -6.20
CA GLY A 239 2.30 30.69 -5.34
C GLY A 239 0.97 30.44 -4.64
N ASN A 240 0.24 29.40 -5.02
CA ASN A 240 -1.07 29.04 -4.46
C ASN A 240 -1.14 27.57 -4.02
N SER A 241 -0.01 26.94 -3.76
CA SER A 241 0.00 25.60 -3.20
C SER A 241 -0.37 25.58 -1.70
N ILE A 242 -0.66 24.40 -1.15
CA ILE A 242 -0.92 24.22 0.28
C ILE A 242 0.25 24.76 1.11
N MET A 243 1.48 24.35 0.77
CA MET A 243 2.67 24.70 1.55
C MET A 243 2.97 26.20 1.48
N GLU A 244 2.76 26.84 0.33
CA GLU A 244 2.92 28.29 0.17
C GLU A 244 1.84 29.07 0.95
N LYS A 245 0.57 28.64 0.90
CA LYS A 245 -0.54 29.31 1.62
C LYS A 245 -0.46 29.21 3.13
N LEU A 246 0.12 28.12 3.65
CA LEU A 246 0.41 28.01 5.08
C LEU A 246 1.56 28.93 5.48
N ARG A 247 2.65 28.96 4.69
CA ARG A 247 3.78 29.87 4.94
C ARG A 247 3.40 31.35 4.84
N GLU A 248 2.55 31.71 3.89
CA GLU A 248 1.98 33.07 3.77
C GLU A 248 1.21 33.48 5.04
N ALA A 249 0.59 32.53 5.73
CA ALA A 249 -0.10 32.75 7.00
C ALA A 249 0.83 32.70 8.24
N GLY A 250 2.15 32.59 8.05
CA GLY A 250 3.13 32.46 9.14
C GLY A 250 3.16 31.08 9.81
N ILE A 251 2.62 30.05 9.14
CA ILE A 251 2.54 28.68 9.67
C ILE A 251 3.63 27.84 9.02
N ASP A 252 4.43 27.13 9.83
CA ASP A 252 5.31 26.09 9.30
C ASP A 252 4.45 24.87 8.89
N PRO A 253 4.40 24.50 7.59
CA PRO A 253 3.59 23.37 7.17
C PRO A 253 3.99 22.05 7.82
N SER A 254 5.28 21.86 8.16
CA SER A 254 5.78 20.61 8.71
C SER A 254 5.25 20.30 10.12
N ASP A 255 4.71 21.31 10.80
CA ASP A 255 4.02 21.15 12.07
C ASP A 255 2.61 20.53 11.91
N TYR A 256 2.01 20.56 10.72
CA TYR A 256 0.60 20.19 10.53
C TYR A 256 0.35 19.18 9.43
N ILE A 257 1.13 19.19 8.34
CA ILE A 257 0.89 18.33 7.18
C ILE A 257 2.18 17.65 6.71
N GLY A 258 2.11 16.33 6.57
CA GLY A 258 3.19 15.49 6.06
C GLY A 258 2.81 14.80 4.74
N TRP A 259 3.81 14.66 3.87
CA TRP A 259 3.67 14.02 2.55
C TRP A 259 4.53 12.77 2.49
N TYR A 260 3.90 11.64 2.19
CA TYR A 260 4.50 10.33 2.28
C TYR A 260 4.12 9.45 1.09
N SER A 261 4.87 8.38 0.92
CA SER A 261 4.61 7.36 -0.09
C SER A 261 5.09 5.99 0.41
N LEU A 262 5.02 4.99 -0.46
CA LEU A 262 5.43 3.62 -0.18
C LEU A 262 6.49 3.14 -1.18
N ARG A 263 7.50 2.42 -0.69
CA ARG A 263 8.56 1.77 -1.48
C ARG A 263 9.03 0.52 -0.77
N ASN A 264 9.28 -0.53 -1.55
CA ASN A 264 9.78 -1.80 -1.03
C ASN A 264 11.06 -2.23 -1.77
N TRP A 265 11.72 -3.26 -1.24
CA TRP A 265 12.84 -3.94 -1.86
C TRP A 265 12.66 -5.45 -1.77
N ASP A 266 13.38 -6.16 -2.63
CA ASP A 266 13.40 -7.62 -2.63
C ASP A 266 14.72 -8.11 -3.26
N LYS A 267 14.91 -9.42 -3.31
CA LYS A 267 16.07 -10.05 -3.93
C LYS A 267 15.63 -10.96 -5.08
N LEU A 268 16.09 -10.66 -6.29
CA LEU A 268 15.96 -11.48 -7.50
C LEU A 268 16.88 -12.71 -7.42
N VAL A 269 16.39 -13.87 -6.97
CA VAL A 269 17.15 -15.13 -6.91
C VAL A 269 16.80 -16.04 -8.10
N PRO A 270 17.59 -16.09 -9.18
CA PRO A 270 17.27 -16.97 -10.30
C PRO A 270 17.12 -18.44 -9.83
N PRO A 271 16.21 -19.23 -10.44
CA PRO A 271 16.05 -20.64 -10.09
C PRO A 271 17.38 -21.37 -10.20
N LYS A 272 17.67 -22.26 -9.23
CA LYS A 272 18.88 -23.10 -9.27
C LYS A 272 18.90 -23.82 -10.62
N LYS A 273 19.93 -23.57 -11.44
CA LYS A 273 20.18 -24.35 -12.65
C LYS A 273 20.27 -25.82 -12.25
N THR A 274 19.24 -26.61 -12.50
CA THR A 274 19.35 -28.06 -12.46
C THR A 274 20.37 -28.42 -13.54
N SER A 275 21.52 -28.97 -13.13
CA SER A 275 22.46 -29.55 -14.07
C SER A 275 21.70 -30.52 -14.98
N PRO A 276 21.99 -30.56 -16.30
CA PRO A 276 21.38 -31.54 -17.17
C PRO A 276 21.63 -32.94 -16.59
N PRO A 277 20.65 -33.86 -16.66
CA PRO A 277 20.86 -35.21 -16.16
C PRO A 277 22.13 -35.76 -16.81
N SER A 278 23.04 -36.26 -15.97
CA SER A 278 24.23 -36.97 -16.45
C SER A 278 23.79 -38.04 -17.45
N PRO A 279 24.47 -38.17 -18.60
CA PRO A 279 24.08 -39.16 -19.59
C PRO A 279 24.07 -40.52 -18.90
N SER A 280 22.91 -41.18 -18.92
CA SER A 280 22.75 -42.55 -18.45
C SER A 280 23.83 -43.42 -19.09
N PRO A 281 24.50 -44.31 -18.33
CA PRO A 281 25.51 -45.18 -18.90
C PRO A 281 24.88 -45.99 -20.04
N SER A 282 25.50 -45.93 -21.21
CA SER A 282 25.11 -46.70 -22.39
C SER A 282 24.99 -48.19 -22.03
N PRO A 283 24.04 -48.93 -22.62
CA PRO A 283 23.93 -50.36 -22.38
C PRO A 283 25.23 -51.04 -22.84
N LYS A 284 25.84 -51.82 -21.96
CA LYS A 284 27.00 -52.66 -22.29
C LYS A 284 26.62 -53.61 -23.44
N PRO A 285 27.46 -53.76 -24.48
CA PRO A 285 27.21 -54.77 -25.50
C PRO A 285 27.43 -56.17 -24.92
N ASP A 286 26.54 -57.08 -25.29
CA ASP A 286 26.61 -58.51 -25.02
C ASP A 286 27.96 -59.10 -25.43
N VAL A 287 28.59 -59.85 -24.53
CA VAL A 287 29.77 -60.64 -24.80
C VAL A 287 29.36 -62.11 -24.86
N SER A 288 29.59 -62.75 -26.02
CA SER A 288 29.72 -64.20 -26.13
C SER A 288 31.17 -64.59 -26.51
N PRO A 289 31.65 -65.77 -26.11
CA PRO A 289 33.05 -65.97 -25.74
C PRO A 289 33.85 -66.77 -26.77
N THR A 290 35.13 -66.46 -26.94
CA THR A 290 36.14 -67.44 -27.40
C THR A 290 37.55 -67.09 -26.93
N LEU A 291 38.24 -68.12 -26.46
CA LEU A 291 39.62 -68.23 -25.95
C LEU A 291 40.70 -67.74 -26.95
N SER A 292 41.78 -67.13 -26.45
CA SER A 292 43.10 -67.79 -26.26
C SER A 292 44.23 -66.80 -25.89
N SER A 293 44.91 -67.12 -24.78
CA SER A 293 46.30 -66.86 -24.33
C SER A 293 47.27 -65.96 -25.13
N VAL A 294 48.00 -65.09 -24.43
CA VAL A 294 49.48 -65.10 -24.17
C VAL A 294 49.90 -63.81 -23.41
N ASP A 295 50.75 -63.93 -22.36
CA ASP A 295 51.32 -62.83 -21.53
C ASP A 295 52.57 -62.12 -22.19
N PRO A 296 53.37 -61.24 -21.51
CA PRO A 296 53.41 -59.78 -21.66
C PRO A 296 54.77 -59.26 -22.21
N PRO A 297 55.02 -57.93 -22.28
CA PRO A 297 55.81 -57.31 -21.20
C PRO A 297 55.49 -55.81 -20.92
N ALA A 298 55.96 -55.33 -19.77
CA ALA A 298 56.08 -53.91 -19.37
C ALA A 298 57.50 -53.37 -19.70
N PRO A 299 57.95 -52.16 -19.28
CA PRO A 299 57.27 -50.88 -18.98
C PRO A 299 57.94 -49.68 -19.70
N THR A 300 57.29 -48.52 -19.79
CA THR A 300 58.02 -47.23 -19.88
C THR A 300 57.32 -46.13 -19.09
N THR A 301 58.15 -45.48 -18.29
CA THR A 301 57.96 -44.43 -17.29
C THR A 301 57.70 -43.04 -17.89
N SER A 302 56.79 -42.27 -17.29
CA SER A 302 56.97 -40.81 -17.15
C SER A 302 56.22 -40.27 -15.92
N THR A 303 57.02 -39.80 -14.96
CA THR A 303 56.76 -38.78 -13.91
C THR A 303 55.93 -37.61 -14.45
N SER A 304 54.96 -36.96 -13.77
CA SER A 304 54.85 -36.30 -12.44
C SER A 304 53.57 -35.40 -12.48
N PRO A 305 53.14 -34.61 -11.47
CA PRO A 305 53.27 -34.68 -10.01
C PRO A 305 51.89 -34.80 -9.30
N THR A 306 51.92 -35.06 -7.99
CA THR A 306 50.79 -35.06 -7.05
C THR A 306 50.18 -33.67 -6.87
N ASP A 307 48.93 -33.50 -7.31
CA ASP A 307 48.05 -32.41 -6.89
C ASP A 307 47.45 -32.74 -5.51
N THR A 308 47.91 -32.01 -4.48
CA THR A 308 47.18 -31.91 -3.22
C THR A 308 45.96 -31.02 -3.43
N SER A 309 44.81 -31.62 -3.76
CA SER A 309 43.53 -30.92 -3.72
C SER A 309 43.08 -30.74 -2.28
N THR A 310 43.43 -29.61 -1.66
CA THR A 310 42.67 -29.08 -0.53
C THR A 310 41.31 -28.64 -1.06
N THR A 311 40.31 -29.50 -0.92
CA THR A 311 38.90 -29.12 -1.04
C THR A 311 38.58 -28.14 0.08
N SER A 312 38.70 -26.84 -0.19
CA SER A 312 38.06 -25.83 0.64
C SER A 312 36.55 -25.97 0.43
N GLU A 313 35.84 -26.36 1.48
CA GLU A 313 34.40 -26.19 1.56
C GLU A 313 34.11 -24.69 1.39
N LYS A 314 33.74 -24.27 0.17
CA LYS A 314 33.20 -22.92 -0.05
C LYS A 314 31.94 -22.80 0.80
N SER A 315 31.98 -21.90 1.76
CA SER A 315 30.81 -21.47 2.52
C SER A 315 29.70 -21.08 1.54
N ILE A 316 28.49 -21.60 1.72
CA ILE A 316 27.29 -21.21 0.97
C ILE A 316 27.03 -19.68 1.05
N TRP A 317 27.70 -18.99 1.97
CA TRP A 317 27.62 -17.54 2.20
C TRP A 317 28.70 -16.72 1.47
N ASP A 318 29.58 -17.34 0.67
CA ASP A 318 30.68 -16.67 -0.06
C ASP A 318 30.33 -16.23 -1.48
N ASP A 319 29.15 -16.55 -2.02
CA ASP A 319 28.73 -16.04 -3.33
C ASP A 319 28.11 -14.63 -3.17
N ASP A 320 28.82 -13.64 -3.70
CA ASP A 320 28.42 -12.24 -3.69
C ASP A 320 27.14 -12.03 -4.52
N ASP A 321 26.04 -11.78 -3.83
CA ASP A 321 24.69 -11.66 -4.38
C ASP A 321 24.27 -10.20 -4.65
N ARG A 322 25.22 -9.27 -4.68
CA ARG A 322 24.97 -7.81 -4.80
C ARG A 322 24.04 -7.42 -5.95
N HIS A 323 24.12 -8.12 -7.09
CA HIS A 323 23.36 -7.78 -8.30
C HIS A 323 21.87 -8.16 -8.23
N HIS A 324 21.48 -8.92 -7.22
CA HIS A 324 20.12 -9.44 -7.08
C HIS A 324 19.19 -8.50 -6.29
N TYR A 325 19.72 -7.50 -5.57
CA TYR A 325 18.87 -6.60 -4.78
C TYR A 325 18.21 -5.55 -5.66
N VAL A 326 16.89 -5.45 -5.55
CA VAL A 326 16.06 -4.52 -6.32
C VAL A 326 15.10 -3.74 -5.44
N SER A 327 14.70 -2.55 -5.88
CA SER A 327 13.67 -1.72 -5.26
C SER A 327 12.72 -1.12 -6.29
N GLU A 328 11.44 -1.05 -5.93
CA GLU A 328 10.38 -0.40 -6.70
C GLU A 328 9.41 0.29 -5.74
N LEU A 329 8.75 1.34 -6.23
CA LEU A 329 7.65 1.99 -5.50
C LEU A 329 6.49 1.01 -5.32
N VAL A 330 5.81 1.11 -4.18
CA VAL A 330 4.52 0.44 -3.99
C VAL A 330 3.44 1.43 -4.43
N TYR A 331 2.65 1.05 -5.43
CA TYR A 331 1.72 1.95 -6.07
C TYR A 331 0.46 2.11 -5.22
N ILE A 332 0.32 3.27 -4.59
CA ILE A 332 -0.88 3.65 -3.83
C ILE A 332 -2.01 3.94 -4.81
N HIS A 333 -2.95 3.02 -4.90
CA HIS A 333 -4.16 3.14 -5.69
C HIS A 333 -5.40 3.40 -4.84
N ASP A 334 -5.26 3.51 -3.52
CA ASP A 334 -6.36 3.83 -2.61
C ASP A 334 -7.08 5.13 -2.97
N LYS A 335 -8.30 5.25 -2.46
CA LYS A 335 -9.05 6.50 -2.34
C LYS A 335 -9.77 6.51 -1.00
N ILE A 336 -8.99 6.69 0.07
CA ILE A 336 -9.45 6.66 1.46
C ILE A 336 -9.21 8.01 2.14
N LEU A 337 -10.14 8.39 2.99
CA LEU A 337 -10.02 9.44 4.00
C LEU A 337 -10.46 8.87 5.36
N ILE A 338 -9.62 9.00 6.37
CA ILE A 338 -9.96 8.69 7.77
C ILE A 338 -9.87 9.99 8.57
N VAL A 339 -10.90 10.27 9.37
CA VAL A 339 -10.98 11.48 10.19
C VAL A 339 -11.17 11.10 11.66
N ASP A 340 -10.27 11.61 12.50
CA ASP A 340 -10.31 11.53 13.96
C ASP A 340 -10.49 10.10 14.54
N ASP A 341 -10.11 9.05 13.80
CA ASP A 341 -10.42 7.65 14.15
C ASP A 341 -11.94 7.44 14.39
N ARG A 342 -12.79 8.18 13.67
CA ARG A 342 -14.27 8.13 13.78
C ARG A 342 -14.98 7.85 12.46
N ILE A 343 -14.49 8.47 11.40
CA ILE A 343 -15.17 8.49 10.10
C ILE A 343 -14.20 7.92 9.06
N VAL A 344 -14.71 7.05 8.21
CA VAL A 344 -13.99 6.57 7.02
C VAL A 344 -14.80 6.92 5.78
N LEU A 345 -14.16 7.53 4.80
CA LEU A 345 -14.66 7.66 3.43
C LEU A 345 -13.79 6.80 2.52
N ILE A 346 -14.38 5.85 1.82
CA ILE A 346 -13.69 4.91 0.92
C ILE A 346 -14.46 4.76 -0.38
N GLY A 347 -13.79 4.75 -1.54
CA GLY A 347 -14.46 4.62 -2.83
C GLY A 347 -13.53 4.60 -4.02
N SER A 348 -14.02 4.99 -5.19
CA SER A 348 -13.25 5.08 -6.43
C SER A 348 -12.70 6.47 -6.74
N ALA A 349 -13.22 7.50 -6.05
CA ALA A 349 -13.00 8.90 -6.41
C ALA A 349 -11.63 9.43 -5.97
N ASN A 350 -10.80 9.76 -6.95
CA ASN A 350 -9.51 10.40 -6.71
C ASN A 350 -9.67 11.86 -6.24
N ILE A 351 -8.65 12.43 -5.60
CA ILE A 351 -8.62 13.88 -5.34
C ILE A 351 -8.14 14.58 -6.62
N ASN A 352 -9.08 14.77 -7.53
CA ASN A 352 -8.93 15.53 -8.78
C ASN A 352 -10.32 15.99 -9.26
N ASP A 353 -10.38 16.95 -10.18
CA ASP A 353 -11.66 17.43 -10.70
C ASP A 353 -12.42 16.34 -11.48
N ARG A 354 -11.68 15.44 -12.17
CA ARG A 354 -12.23 14.27 -12.87
C ARG A 354 -13.18 13.44 -12.00
N SER A 355 -12.80 13.16 -10.76
CA SER A 355 -13.61 12.37 -9.84
C SER A 355 -14.55 13.23 -8.98
N GLN A 356 -14.18 14.48 -8.65
CA GLN A 356 -14.86 15.26 -7.61
C GLN A 356 -15.99 16.17 -8.13
N LEU A 357 -16.01 16.58 -9.41
CA LEU A 357 -16.99 17.57 -9.89
C LEU A 357 -18.39 17.00 -10.17
N GLY A 358 -18.53 15.67 -10.27
CA GLY A 358 -19.79 14.98 -10.56
C GLY A 358 -20.18 14.93 -12.04
N ASN A 359 -19.66 15.83 -12.87
CA ASN A 359 -19.98 15.94 -14.30
C ASN A 359 -18.86 15.47 -15.24
N ARG A 360 -17.78 14.91 -14.69
CA ARG A 360 -16.73 14.19 -15.43
C ARG A 360 -16.94 12.70 -15.19
N ASP A 361 -15.98 11.98 -14.61
CA ASP A 361 -16.08 10.53 -14.42
C ASP A 361 -17.17 10.19 -13.39
N SER A 362 -17.82 9.04 -13.59
CA SER A 362 -18.80 8.52 -12.63
C SER A 362 -18.08 7.75 -11.53
N GLU A 363 -18.28 8.15 -10.28
CA GLU A 363 -17.61 7.56 -9.12
C GLU A 363 -18.61 7.11 -8.06
N ILE A 364 -18.18 6.22 -7.19
CA ILE A 364 -18.97 5.74 -6.05
C ILE A 364 -18.09 5.67 -4.80
N ALA A 365 -18.64 6.03 -3.64
CA ALA A 365 -17.95 5.95 -2.36
C ALA A 365 -18.92 5.62 -1.21
N MET A 366 -18.36 5.32 -0.05
CA MET A 366 -19.06 5.06 1.20
C MET A 366 -18.50 5.91 2.31
N LEU A 367 -19.38 6.63 2.99
CA LEU A 367 -19.11 7.26 4.27
C LEU A 367 -19.54 6.30 5.38
N ILE A 368 -18.62 5.94 6.27
CA ILE A 368 -18.79 4.93 7.29
C ILE A 368 -18.51 5.55 8.65
N GLU A 369 -19.47 5.39 9.57
CA GLU A 369 -19.36 5.78 10.97
C GLU A 369 -19.78 4.60 11.85
N ASP A 370 -18.86 4.09 12.65
CA ASP A 370 -19.16 3.00 13.58
C ASP A 370 -19.72 3.55 14.89
N THR A 371 -20.84 2.97 15.36
CA THR A 371 -21.38 3.28 16.69
C THR A 371 -20.71 2.46 17.79
N ASP A 372 -20.00 1.38 17.44
CA ASP A 372 -19.16 0.64 18.38
C ASP A 372 -17.88 1.43 18.66
N MET A 373 -17.63 1.69 19.94
CA MET A 373 -16.62 2.64 20.42
C MET A 373 -15.59 1.90 21.27
N VAL A 374 -14.32 1.99 20.86
CA VAL A 374 -13.19 1.37 21.58
C VAL A 374 -12.37 2.42 22.34
N PRO A 375 -11.77 2.07 23.50
CA PRO A 375 -10.77 2.93 24.14
C PRO A 375 -9.55 3.14 23.24
N SER A 376 -9.01 4.36 23.25
CA SER A 376 -7.87 4.80 22.45
C SER A 376 -7.27 6.07 23.05
N PHE A 377 -6.33 6.69 22.32
CA PHE A 377 -5.62 7.89 22.73
C PHE A 377 -5.59 8.93 21.63
N MET A 378 -5.66 10.21 22.02
CA MET A 378 -5.58 11.34 21.11
C MET A 378 -4.91 12.52 21.82
N ASP A 379 -3.71 12.89 21.39
CA ASP A 379 -2.92 13.96 21.99
C ASP A 379 -2.65 13.73 23.49
N GLY A 380 -2.28 12.50 23.84
CA GLY A 380 -1.97 12.06 25.21
C GLY A 380 -3.18 12.02 26.14
N LYS A 381 -4.40 11.98 25.61
CA LYS A 381 -5.64 11.92 26.38
C LYS A 381 -6.45 10.71 25.98
N GLU A 382 -7.17 10.13 26.94
CA GLU A 382 -8.15 9.10 26.67
C GLU A 382 -9.15 9.57 25.61
N TYR A 383 -9.35 8.72 24.61
CA TYR A 383 -10.24 8.99 23.49
C TYR A 383 -11.09 7.75 23.23
N LYS A 384 -12.37 7.95 22.93
CA LYS A 384 -13.20 6.86 22.39
C LYS A 384 -13.08 6.92 20.87
N ALA A 385 -12.56 5.88 20.24
CA ALA A 385 -12.41 5.79 18.80
C ALA A 385 -13.47 4.85 18.20
N ALA A 386 -13.96 5.13 16.99
CA ALA A 386 -14.91 4.27 16.33
C ALA A 386 -14.18 3.01 15.85
N LYS A 387 -14.69 1.83 16.19
CA LYS A 387 -13.96 0.56 16.00
C LYS A 387 -13.52 0.34 14.56
N PHE A 388 -14.40 0.56 13.58
CA PHE A 388 -14.06 0.45 12.16
C PHE A 388 -12.91 1.39 11.74
N ALA A 389 -13.02 2.69 12.06
CA ALA A 389 -12.02 3.68 11.67
C ALA A 389 -10.66 3.43 12.35
N HIS A 390 -10.68 3.16 13.66
CA HIS A 390 -9.49 2.89 14.45
C HIS A 390 -8.76 1.63 13.97
N SER A 391 -9.48 0.53 13.75
CA SER A 391 -8.88 -0.73 13.32
C SER A 391 -8.29 -0.63 11.91
N LEU A 392 -8.98 0.03 10.97
CA LEU A 392 -8.46 0.28 9.63
C LEU A 392 -7.17 1.11 9.68
N ARG A 393 -7.17 2.23 10.42
CA ARG A 393 -6.01 3.12 10.54
C ARG A 393 -4.84 2.43 11.26
N MET A 394 -5.10 1.61 12.28
CA MET A 394 -4.07 0.75 12.90
C MET A 394 -3.48 -0.23 11.89
N GLN A 395 -4.32 -0.90 11.08
CA GLN A 395 -3.85 -1.87 10.10
C GLN A 395 -2.92 -1.22 9.07
N LEU A 396 -3.33 -0.07 8.52
CA LEU A 396 -2.52 0.73 7.58
C LEU A 396 -1.20 1.19 8.22
N PHE A 397 -1.25 1.74 9.43
CA PHE A 397 -0.03 2.17 10.13
C PHE A 397 0.92 0.99 10.37
N LYS A 398 0.39 -0.17 10.76
CA LYS A 398 1.21 -1.34 11.01
C LYS A 398 1.86 -1.87 9.75
N GLU A 399 1.12 -1.89 8.64
CA GLU A 399 1.68 -2.26 7.34
C GLU A 399 2.82 -1.32 6.93
N HIS A 400 2.55 -0.02 6.91
CA HIS A 400 3.49 1.00 6.44
C HIS A 400 4.74 1.09 7.32
N LEU A 401 4.60 0.79 8.62
CA LEU A 401 5.68 0.78 9.61
C LEU A 401 6.30 -0.61 9.83
N GLY A 402 5.94 -1.64 9.05
CA GLY A 402 6.52 -2.99 9.15
C GLY A 402 6.32 -3.64 10.52
N LEU A 403 5.12 -3.49 11.07
CA LEU A 403 4.71 -3.99 12.38
C LEU A 403 3.76 -5.19 12.32
N LEU A 404 3.32 -5.56 11.12
CA LEU A 404 2.56 -6.79 10.93
C LEU A 404 3.51 -8.00 11.06
N ASP A 405 3.10 -8.99 11.86
CA ASP A 405 3.75 -10.30 11.88
C ASP A 405 3.14 -11.17 10.78
N PHE A 406 3.88 -11.31 9.68
CA PHE A 406 3.40 -12.00 8.47
C PHE A 406 3.27 -13.53 8.63
N THR A 407 3.77 -14.12 9.72
CA THR A 407 3.81 -15.58 9.90
C THR A 407 2.51 -16.19 10.41
N ASN A 408 1.57 -15.38 10.92
CA ASN A 408 0.39 -15.88 11.64
C ASN A 408 -0.91 -15.91 10.80
N TRP A 409 -0.81 -15.72 9.49
CA TRP A 409 -1.96 -15.54 8.61
C TRP A 409 -2.76 -16.83 8.34
N GLU A 410 -2.10 -18.00 8.38
CA GLU A 410 -2.78 -19.29 8.23
C GLU A 410 -3.84 -19.53 9.33
N GLN A 411 -3.64 -19.00 10.55
CA GLN A 411 -4.61 -19.13 11.64
C GLN A 411 -5.85 -18.27 11.42
N LEU A 412 -5.71 -17.11 10.76
CA LEU A 412 -6.84 -16.20 10.49
C LEU A 412 -7.70 -16.69 9.32
N ILE A 413 -7.08 -17.27 8.28
CA ILE A 413 -7.78 -17.82 7.11
C ILE A 413 -8.45 -19.17 7.43
N LYS A 414 -7.87 -20.02 8.29
CA LYS A 414 -8.37 -21.38 8.56
C LYS A 414 -9.64 -21.45 9.40
N GLY A 415 -10.24 -20.33 9.82
CA GLY A 415 -11.62 -20.29 10.31
C GLY A 415 -12.00 -21.43 11.26
N GLU A 416 -11.18 -21.73 12.26
CA GLU A 416 -11.60 -22.65 13.33
C GLU A 416 -12.55 -21.90 14.28
N ALA A 417 -13.78 -21.71 13.83
CA ALA A 417 -14.90 -21.76 14.74
C ALA A 417 -14.98 -23.20 15.28
N LYS A 418 -14.17 -23.53 16.29
CA LYS A 418 -14.42 -24.72 17.10
C LYS A 418 -15.72 -24.48 17.86
N ARG A 419 -16.83 -24.97 17.30
CA ARG A 419 -17.95 -25.47 18.11
C ARG A 419 -17.34 -26.48 19.09
N ALA A 420 -17.44 -26.17 20.38
CA ALA A 420 -17.12 -27.14 21.42
C ALA A 420 -17.99 -28.39 21.21
N PRO A 421 -17.44 -29.61 21.35
CA PRO A 421 -18.21 -30.83 21.19
C PRO A 421 -19.20 -30.98 22.35
N ASN A 422 -20.41 -31.44 22.01
CA ASN A 422 -21.46 -31.84 22.93
C ASN A 422 -20.90 -32.72 24.05
N VAL A 423 -21.23 -32.37 25.30
CA VAL A 423 -21.21 -33.32 26.40
C VAL A 423 -22.67 -33.50 26.83
N ASP A 424 -23.10 -34.76 26.78
CA ASP A 424 -24.43 -35.22 27.14
C ASP A 424 -24.81 -34.81 28.57
N VAL A 425 -26.10 -34.54 28.70
CA VAL A 425 -26.79 -34.01 29.88
C VAL A 425 -27.08 -35.16 30.84
N ASP A 426 -26.70 -34.99 32.11
CA ASP A 426 -27.42 -35.57 33.25
C ASP A 426 -27.69 -34.45 34.26
N GLU A 427 -28.98 -34.14 34.44
CA GLU A 427 -29.58 -33.30 35.49
C GLU A 427 -30.40 -34.23 36.42
N PRO A 428 -30.91 -33.80 37.60
CA PRO A 428 -30.56 -32.67 38.47
C PRO A 428 -30.53 -33.05 39.97
N THR A 429 -29.95 -32.20 40.83
CA THR A 429 -30.52 -31.96 42.18
C THR A 429 -30.28 -30.52 42.62
N GLU A 430 -31.40 -29.83 42.85
CA GLU A 430 -31.54 -28.45 43.31
C GLU A 430 -31.06 -28.22 44.74
N THR A 431 -30.42 -27.08 45.00
CA THR A 431 -30.73 -26.22 46.17
C THR A 431 -30.37 -24.76 45.90
N HIS A 432 -31.38 -23.90 46.03
CA HIS A 432 -31.41 -22.43 46.10
C HIS A 432 -30.39 -21.82 47.13
N HIS A 433 -29.91 -20.57 47.12
CA HIS A 433 -30.32 -19.25 46.59
C HIS A 433 -29.13 -18.25 46.63
N THR A 434 -29.27 -17.14 45.89
CA THR A 434 -28.68 -15.78 46.05
C THR A 434 -27.48 -15.34 45.19
N ASN A 435 -27.62 -14.14 44.61
CA ASN A 435 -26.62 -13.35 43.90
C ASN A 435 -25.32 -13.20 44.69
N GLU A 436 -24.17 -13.57 44.09
CA GLU A 436 -22.87 -13.05 44.47
C GLU A 436 -22.07 -12.58 43.24
N HIS A 437 -21.43 -11.43 43.45
CA HIS A 437 -20.66 -10.62 42.51
C HIS A 437 -19.39 -11.30 42.00
N THR A 438 -18.98 -10.95 40.78
CA THR A 438 -17.63 -11.20 40.24
C THR A 438 -16.55 -10.77 41.24
N THR A 439 -15.57 -11.64 41.47
CA THR A 439 -14.55 -11.45 42.52
C THR A 439 -13.41 -10.54 42.05
N LYS A 440 -12.77 -9.83 43.00
CA LYS A 440 -11.62 -8.92 42.73
C LYS A 440 -10.45 -9.60 42.01
N GLU A 441 -10.32 -10.93 42.11
CA GLU A 441 -9.22 -11.69 41.52
C GLU A 441 -9.51 -12.11 40.07
N GLU A 442 -10.78 -12.33 39.70
CA GLU A 442 -11.21 -12.54 38.30
C GLU A 442 -11.04 -11.27 37.46
N ILE A 443 -11.20 -10.08 38.07
CA ILE A 443 -10.86 -8.78 37.47
C ILE A 443 -9.33 -8.64 37.28
N ARG A 444 -8.52 -9.22 38.17
CA ARG A 444 -7.05 -9.15 38.16
C ARG A 444 -6.39 -10.06 37.11
N VAL A 445 -7.02 -11.19 36.79
CA VAL A 445 -6.63 -12.07 35.68
C VAL A 445 -6.99 -11.44 34.33
N PHE A 446 -8.12 -10.74 34.27
CA PHE A 446 -8.61 -10.06 33.06
C PHE A 446 -7.74 -8.84 32.64
N GLU A 447 -7.02 -8.17 33.55
CA GLU A 447 -6.09 -7.07 33.23
C GLU A 447 -4.71 -7.52 32.66
N SER A 448 -4.40 -8.83 32.64
CA SER A 448 -3.01 -9.31 32.50
C SER A 448 -2.57 -9.79 31.10
N ALA A 449 -3.47 -9.94 30.11
CA ALA A 449 -3.11 -10.40 28.75
C ALA A 449 -3.65 -9.43 27.68
N GLY A 450 -2.81 -8.45 27.25
CA GLY A 450 -3.16 -7.20 26.53
C GLY A 450 -3.80 -7.32 25.13
N PRO A 451 -4.14 -6.20 24.42
CA PRO A 451 -3.59 -4.85 24.48
C PRO A 451 -4.56 -3.76 24.98
N ASP A 452 -4.92 -3.77 26.26
CA ASP A 452 -5.75 -2.69 26.84
C ASP A 452 -4.96 -1.70 27.74
N ARG A 453 -3.68 -1.97 28.04
CA ARG A 453 -2.83 -1.11 28.89
C ARG A 453 -2.08 0.01 28.17
N VAL A 454 -2.74 0.69 27.23
CA VAL A 454 -2.37 2.09 26.92
C VAL A 454 -3.21 3.08 27.74
N LEU A 455 -4.23 2.61 28.48
CA LEU A 455 -4.90 3.39 29.53
C LEU A 455 -4.00 3.54 30.79
N GLU A 456 -3.00 4.41 30.65
CA GLU A 456 -2.23 5.29 31.54
C GLU A 456 -2.01 5.05 33.07
N HIS A 457 -0.93 5.73 33.54
CA HIS A 457 -0.58 6.20 34.91
C HIS A 457 0.22 5.23 35.84
N GLU A 458 1.42 5.50 36.39
CA GLU A 458 2.20 6.74 36.64
C GLU A 458 3.73 6.56 36.82
N LYS A 459 4.37 7.74 36.77
CA LYS A 459 5.77 8.19 36.93
C LYS A 459 6.53 7.82 38.22
N ARG A 460 7.86 7.73 38.03
CA ARG A 460 9.01 8.30 38.81
C ARG A 460 9.11 8.09 40.33
N SER A 461 10.19 7.44 40.78
CA SER A 461 11.32 8.11 41.47
C SER A 461 12.46 7.14 41.88
N GLY A 462 13.70 7.51 41.50
CA GLY A 462 14.98 7.30 42.22
C GLY A 462 15.46 5.90 42.62
N ALA A 463 16.42 5.33 41.84
CA ALA A 463 17.81 5.03 42.25
C ALA A 463 18.46 3.93 41.38
N ASN A 464 19.67 4.23 40.89
CA ASN A 464 20.64 3.41 40.12
C ASN A 464 21.48 2.49 41.06
N PRO A 465 22.46 1.70 40.58
CA PRO A 465 22.52 0.82 39.39
C PRO A 465 23.22 -0.54 39.69
N ILE A 466 22.77 -1.70 39.18
CA ILE A 466 23.66 -2.88 39.04
C ILE A 466 23.35 -3.67 37.77
N ASP A 467 24.36 -3.62 36.90
CA ASP A 467 24.92 -4.55 35.94
C ASP A 467 24.11 -5.52 35.07
N SER A 468 24.57 -5.50 33.83
CA SER A 468 24.20 -6.16 32.60
C SER A 468 24.16 -7.69 32.64
N THR A 469 23.19 -8.24 31.91
CA THR A 469 23.24 -9.43 31.01
C THR A 469 21.97 -10.29 31.11
N ASP A 470 20.83 -9.77 30.61
CA ASP A 470 19.85 -10.61 29.91
C ASP A 470 18.83 -9.74 29.16
N PHE A 471 18.70 -9.96 27.85
CA PHE A 471 17.85 -9.19 26.93
C PHE A 471 16.35 -9.54 27.10
N GLY A 472 15.81 -9.34 28.30
CA GLY A 472 14.43 -9.64 28.64
C GLY A 472 13.83 -8.62 29.60
N THR A 473 13.27 -7.52 29.07
CA THR A 473 12.20 -6.73 29.73
C THR A 473 11.57 -5.71 28.77
N MET A 474 10.33 -6.01 28.37
CA MET A 474 9.27 -5.17 27.77
C MET A 474 9.63 -3.73 27.33
N ALA A 475 10.22 -3.60 26.15
CA ALA A 475 10.04 -2.40 25.33
C ALA A 475 8.55 -2.31 24.94
N VAL A 476 7.88 -1.19 25.25
CA VAL A 476 6.52 -0.92 24.75
C VAL A 476 6.48 -1.21 23.25
N ARG A 477 5.68 -2.22 22.85
CA ARG A 477 5.53 -2.62 21.44
C ARG A 477 5.23 -1.36 20.63
N LEU A 478 5.94 -1.18 19.52
CA LEU A 478 5.77 -0.02 18.63
C LEU A 478 4.32 0.17 18.16
N ASP A 479 3.55 -0.92 18.09
CA ASP A 479 2.09 -0.92 17.92
C ASP A 479 1.36 -0.05 18.94
N ALA A 480 1.70 -0.19 20.23
CA ALA A 480 1.11 0.59 21.31
C ALA A 480 1.52 2.06 21.21
N LYS A 481 2.73 2.34 20.70
CA LYS A 481 3.21 3.69 20.42
C LYS A 481 2.58 4.31 19.16
N ALA A 482 1.92 3.53 18.31
CA ALA A 482 1.22 4.00 17.11
C ALA A 482 -0.29 4.19 17.34
N LEU A 483 -0.77 4.01 18.57
CA LEU A 483 -2.18 4.19 18.94
C LEU A 483 -2.63 5.65 18.92
N ASP A 484 -1.76 6.56 19.36
CA ASP A 484 -2.04 7.99 19.37
C ASP A 484 -1.37 8.67 18.16
N PRO A 485 -2.12 8.95 17.09
CA PRO A 485 -1.55 9.53 15.86
C PRO A 485 -1.01 10.96 16.06
N LEU A 486 -1.37 11.64 17.16
CA LEU A 486 -0.95 13.00 17.45
C LEU A 486 0.24 13.08 18.41
N ALA A 487 0.52 12.01 19.15
CA ALA A 487 1.62 12.01 20.10
C ALA A 487 2.97 12.19 19.38
N PRO A 488 3.90 12.99 19.94
CA PRO A 488 5.22 13.20 19.34
C PRO A 488 5.97 11.90 19.06
N HIS A 489 5.85 10.91 19.94
CA HIS A 489 6.50 9.62 19.75
C HIS A 489 5.93 8.82 18.55
N CYS A 490 4.64 8.94 18.25
CA CYS A 490 4.05 8.31 17.06
C CYS A 490 4.45 9.08 15.81
N HIS A 491 4.16 10.39 15.80
CA HIS A 491 4.31 11.22 14.61
C HIS A 491 5.78 11.51 14.25
N GLN A 492 6.59 11.95 15.21
CA GLN A 492 7.98 12.34 14.97
C GLN A 492 8.93 11.13 15.06
N ASP A 493 8.90 10.41 16.19
CA ASP A 493 9.94 9.42 16.50
C ASP A 493 9.74 8.09 15.76
N ILE A 494 8.51 7.78 15.32
CA ILE A 494 8.21 6.55 14.59
C ILE A 494 7.89 6.86 13.14
N TRP A 495 6.82 7.61 12.86
CA TRP A 495 6.34 7.83 11.50
C TRP A 495 7.35 8.61 10.65
N ASN A 496 7.69 9.84 11.05
CA ASN A 496 8.64 10.67 10.30
C ASN A 496 10.05 10.09 10.29
N ALA A 497 10.52 9.54 11.41
CA ALA A 497 11.83 8.90 11.48
C ALA A 497 11.93 7.68 10.53
N THR A 498 10.90 6.82 10.49
CA THR A 498 10.86 5.67 9.58
C THR A 498 10.86 6.14 8.13
N ALA A 499 9.95 7.07 7.78
CA ALA A 499 9.88 7.63 6.43
C ALA A 499 11.23 8.20 5.97
N LYS A 500 11.88 9.00 6.82
CA LYS A 500 13.19 9.62 6.54
C LYS A 500 14.29 8.58 6.41
N ASN A 501 14.41 7.65 7.35
CA ASN A 501 15.46 6.62 7.35
C ASN A 501 15.36 5.72 6.12
N ASN A 502 14.15 5.24 5.80
CA ASN A 502 13.90 4.45 4.60
C ASN A 502 14.27 5.24 3.34
N THR A 503 13.85 6.51 3.25
CA THR A 503 14.17 7.37 2.09
C THR A 503 15.68 7.51 1.88
N MET A 504 16.45 7.76 2.95
CA MET A 504 17.90 7.87 2.87
C MET A 504 18.55 6.56 2.42
N ILE A 505 18.13 5.42 2.98
CA ILE A 505 18.66 4.11 2.59
C ILE A 505 18.37 3.82 1.12
N TYR A 506 17.13 4.05 0.66
CA TYR A 506 16.76 3.83 -0.75
C TYR A 506 17.51 4.76 -1.70
N ARG A 507 17.67 6.04 -1.35
CA ARG A 507 18.47 7.02 -2.10
C ARG A 507 19.91 6.53 -2.25
N ASP A 508 20.54 6.14 -1.15
CA ASP A 508 21.97 5.81 -1.14
C ASP A 508 22.25 4.49 -1.89
N LEU A 509 21.39 3.48 -1.73
CA LEU A 509 21.58 2.17 -2.34
C LEU A 509 21.15 2.12 -3.81
N PHE A 510 19.98 2.65 -4.15
CA PHE A 510 19.37 2.45 -5.47
C PHE A 510 19.39 3.71 -6.33
N ARG A 511 19.71 4.88 -5.75
CA ARG A 511 19.59 6.19 -6.42
C ARG A 511 18.26 6.35 -7.16
N CYS A 512 17.18 5.91 -6.50
CA CYS A 512 15.85 5.90 -7.08
C CYS A 512 15.25 7.31 -7.14
N VAL A 513 14.51 7.60 -8.22
CA VAL A 513 13.71 8.82 -8.38
C VAL A 513 12.23 8.52 -8.09
N PRO A 514 11.42 9.54 -7.73
CA PRO A 514 11.77 10.95 -7.52
C PRO A 514 12.52 11.18 -6.20
N ASP A 515 13.30 12.26 -6.14
CA ASP A 515 14.09 12.61 -4.96
C ASP A 515 14.31 14.13 -4.84
N ASP A 516 14.27 14.67 -3.61
CA ASP A 516 14.42 16.10 -3.33
C ASP A 516 15.84 16.65 -3.59
N THR A 517 16.82 15.81 -3.88
CA THR A 517 18.16 16.23 -4.32
C THR A 517 18.26 16.47 -5.84
N VAL A 518 17.19 16.19 -6.58
CA VAL A 518 17.16 16.26 -8.05
C VAL A 518 16.14 17.31 -8.52
N HIS A 519 16.62 18.49 -8.87
CA HIS A 519 15.81 19.67 -9.24
C HIS A 519 15.72 19.92 -10.75
N THR A 520 16.60 19.30 -11.56
CA THR A 520 16.63 19.44 -13.03
C THR A 520 16.67 18.11 -13.77
N PHE A 521 16.32 18.11 -15.07
CA PHE A 521 16.47 16.93 -15.93
C PHE A 521 17.94 16.54 -16.13
N GLU A 522 18.86 17.50 -16.05
CA GLU A 522 20.29 17.22 -16.08
C GLU A 522 20.73 16.47 -14.82
N GLN A 523 20.31 16.93 -13.65
CA GLN A 523 20.58 16.25 -12.38
C GLN A 523 19.95 14.86 -12.37
N HIS A 524 18.74 14.70 -12.90
CA HIS A 524 18.06 13.40 -13.00
C HIS A 524 18.91 12.38 -13.78
N ARG A 525 19.41 12.76 -14.97
CA ARG A 525 20.21 11.85 -15.81
C ARG A 525 21.56 11.50 -15.17
N LYS A 526 22.13 12.39 -14.35
CA LYS A 526 23.39 12.14 -13.63
C LYS A 526 23.18 11.33 -12.34
N PHE A 527 22.00 11.45 -11.73
CA PHE A 527 21.66 10.80 -10.47
C PHE A 527 21.36 9.32 -10.68
N LEU A 528 20.57 8.99 -11.69
CA LEU A 528 20.25 7.60 -12.04
C LEU A 528 21.51 6.83 -12.48
N PRO A 529 21.61 5.54 -12.15
CA PRO A 529 22.66 4.69 -12.68
C PRO A 529 22.52 4.53 -14.20
N ASP A 530 23.65 4.28 -14.89
CA ASP A 530 23.66 4.06 -16.33
C ASP A 530 22.83 2.81 -16.69
N PRO A 531 21.69 2.96 -17.40
CA PRO A 531 20.76 1.87 -17.66
C PRO A 531 21.35 0.79 -18.58
N THR A 532 22.45 1.09 -19.29
CA THR A 532 23.17 0.09 -20.10
C THR A 532 24.01 -0.87 -19.25
N LYS A 533 24.28 -0.51 -17.99
CA LYS A 533 25.13 -1.27 -17.07
C LYS A 533 24.35 -1.82 -15.88
N ILE A 534 23.41 -1.03 -15.36
CA ILE A 534 22.65 -1.35 -14.15
C ILE A 534 21.18 -1.26 -14.51
N PRO A 535 20.43 -2.38 -14.49
CA PRO A 535 19.00 -2.35 -14.79
C PRO A 535 18.23 -1.48 -13.80
N HIS A 536 17.08 -0.96 -14.24
CA HIS A 536 16.24 -0.10 -13.42
C HIS A 536 15.86 -0.78 -12.10
N GLY A 537 16.02 -0.07 -10.99
CA GLY A 537 15.66 -0.55 -9.65
C GLY A 537 16.73 -1.39 -8.96
N HIS A 538 17.85 -1.73 -9.61
CA HIS A 538 18.97 -2.42 -8.97
C HIS A 538 19.85 -1.47 -8.14
N VAL A 539 20.67 -2.03 -7.26
CA VAL A 539 21.69 -1.29 -6.51
C VAL A 539 22.60 -0.51 -7.47
N ALA A 540 22.74 0.79 -7.22
CA ALA A 540 23.36 1.74 -8.12
C ALA A 540 24.90 1.67 -8.13
N ASP A 541 25.50 1.19 -7.04
CA ASP A 541 26.95 0.98 -6.94
C ASP A 541 27.28 -0.51 -7.16
N PRO A 542 27.85 -0.88 -8.33
CA PRO A 542 28.17 -2.29 -8.63
C PRO A 542 29.32 -2.81 -7.78
N ASP A 543 30.12 -1.94 -7.15
CA ASP A 543 31.27 -2.31 -6.34
C ASP A 543 30.89 -2.57 -4.87
N LEU A 544 29.67 -2.22 -4.47
CA LEU A 544 29.15 -2.46 -3.12
C LEU A 544 28.90 -3.95 -2.87
N HIS A 545 29.50 -4.49 -1.80
CA HIS A 545 29.42 -5.91 -1.48
C HIS A 545 28.06 -6.32 -0.88
N GLY A 546 27.57 -7.52 -1.21
CA GLY A 546 26.25 -8.02 -0.77
C GLY A 546 26.00 -7.96 0.74
N ARG A 547 27.04 -8.18 1.57
CA ARG A 547 26.93 -8.07 3.04
C ARG A 547 26.56 -6.65 3.50
N GLU A 548 27.16 -5.63 2.88
CA GLU A 548 26.90 -4.23 3.22
C GLU A 548 25.50 -3.82 2.75
N ILE A 549 25.09 -4.27 1.56
CA ILE A 549 23.72 -4.07 1.04
C ILE A 549 22.70 -4.65 2.04
N ARG A 550 22.85 -5.91 2.48
CA ARG A 550 21.99 -6.53 3.49
C ARG A 550 21.99 -5.77 4.81
N HIS A 551 23.15 -5.33 5.27
CA HIS A 551 23.26 -4.58 6.53
C HIS A 551 22.47 -3.26 6.48
N ARG A 552 22.52 -2.54 5.35
CA ARG A 552 21.75 -1.31 5.15
C ARG A 552 20.26 -1.58 4.98
N LEU A 553 19.89 -2.56 4.16
CA LEU A 553 18.49 -2.94 3.93
C LEU A 553 17.83 -3.52 5.19
N GLY A 554 18.58 -4.18 6.08
CA GLY A 554 18.08 -4.64 7.38
C GLY A 554 17.70 -3.53 8.35
N LYS A 555 18.03 -2.26 8.03
CA LYS A 555 17.58 -1.07 8.77
C LYS A 555 16.29 -0.48 8.21
N VAL A 556 15.88 -0.89 7.00
CA VAL A 556 14.59 -0.51 6.41
C VAL A 556 13.50 -1.18 7.22
N ARG A 557 12.46 -0.43 7.55
CA ARG A 557 11.32 -0.93 8.29
C ARG A 557 10.02 -0.50 7.64
N GLY A 558 9.17 -1.48 7.34
CA GLY A 558 7.95 -1.25 6.58
C GLY A 558 8.24 -0.67 5.19
N HIS A 559 7.25 0.03 4.65
CA HIS A 559 7.26 0.53 3.28
C HIS A 559 7.29 2.06 3.21
N LEU A 560 7.05 2.75 4.35
CA LEU A 560 6.90 4.20 4.41
C LEU A 560 8.16 4.96 3.96
N VAL A 561 8.01 5.93 3.06
CA VAL A 561 9.05 6.88 2.64
C VAL A 561 8.49 8.29 2.59
N GLN A 562 9.35 9.30 2.58
CA GLN A 562 8.94 10.69 2.38
C GLN A 562 8.58 10.91 0.89
N PHE A 563 7.50 11.64 0.64
CA PHE A 563 7.19 12.08 -0.72
C PHE A 563 8.03 13.34 -1.06
N PRO A 564 8.79 13.33 -2.17
CA PRO A 564 9.67 14.44 -2.51
C PRO A 564 8.89 15.60 -3.13
N SER A 565 8.93 16.76 -2.46
CA SER A 565 8.19 17.98 -2.86
C SER A 565 8.96 18.90 -3.83
N ASP A 566 10.28 18.70 -3.94
CA ASP A 566 11.24 19.55 -4.67
C ASP A 566 11.77 18.89 -5.94
N TYR A 567 11.40 17.64 -6.22
CA TYR A 567 11.84 16.92 -7.41
C TYR A 567 11.46 17.64 -8.71
N LEU A 568 12.43 17.93 -9.57
CA LEU A 568 12.27 18.71 -10.81
C LEU A 568 11.61 20.09 -10.60
N LYS A 569 11.85 20.75 -9.46
CA LYS A 569 11.26 22.08 -9.17
C LYS A 569 11.73 23.20 -10.10
N ASP A 570 12.91 23.07 -10.69
CA ASP A 570 13.48 24.07 -11.60
C ASP A 570 13.13 23.80 -13.07
N GLU A 571 12.26 22.82 -13.34
CA GLU A 571 11.86 22.40 -14.68
C GLU A 571 10.40 22.70 -15.00
N ASN A 572 10.13 23.06 -16.25
CA ASN A 572 8.76 23.15 -16.75
C ASN A 572 8.27 21.77 -17.22
N MET A 573 7.62 21.03 -16.32
CA MET A 573 7.06 19.72 -16.59
C MET A 573 5.92 19.71 -17.64
N LEU A 574 5.32 20.86 -17.99
CA LEU A 574 4.33 21.00 -19.05
C LEU A 574 4.93 21.27 -20.45
N GLY A 575 6.26 21.40 -20.56
CA GLY A 575 6.92 21.90 -21.77
C GLY A 575 6.57 21.15 -23.06
N SER A 576 6.27 19.85 -23.00
CA SER A 576 5.82 19.05 -24.14
C SER A 576 4.36 19.33 -24.55
N LEU A 577 3.50 19.62 -23.57
CA LEU A 577 2.06 19.78 -23.81
C LEU A 577 1.74 21.14 -24.45
N ILE A 578 2.47 22.19 -24.08
CA ILE A 578 2.30 23.56 -24.59
C ILE A 578 2.83 23.70 -26.03
N ARG A 579 3.79 22.88 -26.44
CA ARG A 579 4.47 23.01 -27.75
C ARG A 579 3.94 22.07 -28.84
N GLU A 580 3.42 20.89 -28.49
CA GLU A 580 3.20 19.81 -29.48
C GLU A 580 1.76 19.26 -29.54
N THR A 581 0.81 19.66 -28.67
CA THR A 581 -0.52 19.01 -28.60
C THR A 581 -1.71 19.95 -28.38
N VAL A 582 -2.86 19.63 -29.01
CA VAL A 582 -4.19 20.26 -28.80
C VAL A 582 -4.94 19.65 -27.59
N THR A 583 -4.29 18.75 -26.84
CA THR A 583 -4.89 17.99 -25.75
C THR A 583 -5.37 18.90 -24.62
N PRO A 584 -6.67 18.94 -24.30
CA PRO A 584 -7.18 19.78 -23.24
C PRO A 584 -6.56 19.46 -21.88
N MET A 585 -6.03 20.48 -21.18
CA MET A 585 -5.41 20.33 -19.86
C MET A 585 -6.30 19.60 -18.83
N VAL A 586 -7.62 19.76 -18.98
CA VAL A 586 -8.65 19.16 -18.13
C VAL A 586 -8.59 17.63 -18.06
N ILE A 587 -7.91 16.98 -19.01
CA ILE A 587 -7.69 15.53 -19.02
C ILE A 587 -6.81 15.09 -17.85
N PHE A 588 -5.91 15.95 -17.40
CA PHE A 588 -4.93 15.70 -16.34
C PHE A 588 -5.33 16.29 -14.98
N THR A 589 -6.53 16.89 -14.85
CA THR A 589 -6.96 17.59 -13.64
C THR A 589 -8.15 17.03 -12.91
#